data_AF-A0A168DUW4-F1
#
_entry.id   AF-A0A168DUW4-F1
#
_cell.length_a   1.000
_cell.length_b   1.000
_cell.length_c   1.000
_cell.angle_alpha   90.00
_cell.angle_beta   90.00
_cell.angle_gamma   90.00
#
_symmetry.space_group_name_H-M   'P 1'
#
loop_
_entity.id
_entity.type
_entity.pdbx_description
1 polymer ?
#
loop_
_entity_poly.entity_id
_entity_poly.type
_entity_poly.pdbx_seq_one_letter_code
_entity_poly.pdbx_strand_id
1 'polypeptide(L)'
;MVILWYFLFPILFLNFNFKKSSKLEQIIRYLIGFVYSFTVFYAGNEDRSISFVIANLKWVALFQLIFGSASVLNKRNLKEGKDIVVNKFNAMFLVLLAASIVYSSAPYVYGGTKNLYTMTNVKESDKQSPKIDTENIIIIPPETAYYQMQTLIGSLPNPSLYKVGQVTLTKTEKGAYYVAPIDIEGDLKAFLNKELPGIIYVSAERLEDAKLVSVSYKYGESLVLNHNIYRKLRAYASDKILLNANVELDDNLNPYYVGSYGHYKYGRTGIIVEGVLLYNTKTGEVQNFSKDKVPAWVDQVYTSQVAETYNRYFGRYQRGLINSVIGQKGVHIPTQWASSVNLKGLEVESNQVVGVIGSNGGFYFFTDHTNTSSTSTTMTGYTLMNTRSGDMTYYKTPGFLNGEGSMNSIDKLLGANKSNWATAQPILYNLYGVDTWIVPVVNKTDGSFVKLGLVTAQSKYSVLADNKADLLEAFKKAIVDGSINQNSDVKVNNNLQLKKVQKEGKIVRINEVVESGKTVFYLKIDTESNSIFMVDKGVNADIVLARDGDNIKLEYVSIENQKVIPVTEFILKLQ
;
A
#
# COMPACT_ATOMS: atom_id res chain seq x y z
N MET A 1 15.31 -31.54 -5.94
CA MET A 1 14.58 -31.15 -7.17
C MET A 1 15.09 -29.82 -7.78
N VAL A 2 15.41 -28.79 -6.98
CA VAL A 2 15.93 -27.48 -7.46
C VAL A 2 17.19 -27.58 -8.33
N ILE A 3 18.12 -28.47 -7.97
CA ILE A 3 19.38 -28.67 -8.70
C ILE A 3 19.14 -29.22 -10.12
N LEU A 4 18.09 -30.03 -10.28
CA LEU A 4 17.79 -30.75 -11.54
C LEU A 4 17.54 -29.80 -12.71
N TRP A 5 16.89 -28.65 -12.46
CA TRP A 5 16.58 -27.66 -13.50
C TRP A 5 17.84 -27.03 -14.13
N TYR A 6 18.92 -26.85 -13.36
CA TYR A 6 20.18 -26.33 -13.89
C TYR A 6 20.88 -27.29 -14.85
N PHE A 7 20.57 -28.58 -14.77
CA PHE A 7 21.14 -29.60 -15.66
C PHE A 7 20.19 -30.02 -16.78
N LEU A 8 18.87 -29.93 -16.57
CA LEU A 8 17.86 -30.29 -17.56
C LEU A 8 17.57 -29.16 -18.56
N PHE A 9 17.45 -27.92 -18.11
CA PHE A 9 17.12 -26.80 -19.01
C PHE A 9 18.19 -26.56 -20.11
N PRO A 10 19.50 -26.71 -19.83
CA PRO A 10 20.53 -26.60 -20.87
C PRO A 10 20.41 -27.61 -22.01
N ILE A 11 19.74 -28.75 -21.78
CA ILE A 11 19.51 -29.78 -22.81
C ILE A 11 18.73 -29.18 -23.99
N LEU A 12 17.87 -28.18 -23.75
CA LEU A 12 17.10 -27.50 -24.79
C LEU A 12 17.98 -26.70 -25.77
N PHE A 13 19.23 -26.39 -25.40
CA PHE A 13 20.20 -25.68 -26.24
C PHE A 13 21.04 -26.61 -27.11
N LEU A 14 21.02 -27.93 -26.83
CA LEU A 14 21.74 -28.92 -27.62
C LEU A 14 21.27 -28.95 -29.07
N ASN A 15 22.14 -29.39 -29.96
CA ASN A 15 21.76 -29.63 -31.34
C ASN A 15 21.00 -30.96 -31.41
N PHE A 16 19.72 -30.93 -31.75
CA PHE A 16 18.89 -32.13 -31.84
C PHE A 16 19.31 -33.08 -32.97
N ASN A 17 20.19 -32.66 -33.89
CA ASN A 17 20.77 -33.53 -34.90
C ASN A 17 22.12 -34.13 -34.44
N PHE A 18 22.07 -34.95 -33.39
CA PHE A 18 23.25 -35.54 -32.73
C PHE A 18 24.20 -36.29 -33.67
N LYS A 19 23.69 -36.88 -34.76
CA LYS A 19 24.51 -37.59 -35.76
C LYS A 19 25.41 -36.66 -36.59
N LYS A 20 25.07 -35.37 -36.69
CA LYS A 20 25.77 -34.40 -37.55
C LYS A 20 26.57 -33.36 -36.75
N SER A 21 26.26 -33.18 -35.47
CA SER A 21 26.96 -32.25 -34.58
C SER A 21 28.24 -32.87 -34.02
N SER A 22 29.32 -32.09 -33.92
CA SER A 22 30.52 -32.55 -33.23
C SER A 22 30.30 -32.59 -31.70
N LYS A 23 31.08 -33.41 -30.99
CA LYS A 23 31.04 -33.43 -29.51
C LYS A 23 31.36 -32.04 -28.93
N LEU A 24 32.31 -31.33 -29.52
CA LEU A 24 32.68 -29.98 -29.11
C LEU A 24 31.52 -28.99 -29.26
N GLU A 25 30.75 -29.05 -30.37
CA GLU A 25 29.57 -28.22 -30.57
C GLU A 25 28.52 -28.46 -29.47
N GLN A 26 28.27 -29.72 -29.12
CA GLN A 26 27.31 -30.07 -28.08
C GLN A 26 27.75 -29.57 -26.70
N ILE A 27 29.05 -29.67 -26.38
CA ILE A 27 29.61 -29.15 -25.13
C ILE A 27 29.45 -27.62 -25.06
N ILE A 28 29.80 -26.90 -26.13
CA ILE A 28 29.68 -25.43 -26.17
C ILE A 28 28.21 -25.01 -25.99
N ARG A 29 27.29 -25.64 -26.71
CA ARG A 29 25.85 -25.36 -26.60
C ARG A 29 25.31 -25.63 -25.20
N TYR A 30 25.72 -26.75 -24.60
CA TYR A 30 25.34 -27.08 -23.23
C TYR A 30 25.87 -26.03 -22.24
N LEU A 31 27.13 -25.61 -22.37
CA LEU A 31 27.71 -24.57 -21.51
C LEU A 31 26.96 -23.25 -21.62
N ILE A 32 26.57 -22.84 -22.83
CA ILE A 32 25.75 -21.63 -23.03
C ILE A 32 24.37 -21.80 -22.37
N GLY A 33 23.72 -22.95 -22.59
CA GLY A 33 22.45 -23.26 -21.94
C GLY A 33 22.55 -23.30 -20.41
N PHE A 34 23.67 -23.78 -19.88
CA PHE A 34 23.98 -23.80 -18.45
C PHE A 34 24.17 -22.39 -17.90
N VAL A 35 24.94 -21.54 -18.57
CA VAL A 35 25.10 -20.13 -18.20
C VAL A 35 23.75 -19.43 -18.20
N TYR A 36 22.93 -19.60 -19.25
CA TYR A 36 21.59 -19.05 -19.30
C TYR A 36 20.71 -19.54 -18.12
N SER A 37 20.69 -20.85 -17.88
CA SER A 37 19.90 -21.45 -16.80
C SER A 37 20.36 -20.98 -15.42
N PHE A 38 21.67 -20.83 -15.22
CA PHE A 38 22.26 -20.28 -14.01
C PHE A 38 21.85 -18.82 -13.82
N THR A 39 21.96 -17.98 -14.86
CA THR A 39 21.55 -16.58 -14.78
C THR A 39 20.07 -16.45 -14.46
N VAL A 40 19.20 -17.24 -15.09
CA VAL A 40 17.75 -17.14 -14.89
C VAL A 40 17.32 -17.70 -13.52
N PHE A 41 17.65 -18.95 -13.22
CA PHE A 41 17.12 -19.63 -12.03
C PHE A 41 17.95 -19.41 -10.77
N TYR A 42 19.26 -19.18 -10.92
CA TYR A 42 20.12 -18.84 -9.79
C TYR A 42 20.22 -17.32 -9.68
N ALA A 43 20.87 -16.59 -10.59
CA ALA A 43 21.13 -15.17 -10.38
C ALA A 43 19.84 -14.34 -10.26
N GLY A 44 18.91 -14.48 -11.20
CA GLY A 44 17.60 -13.81 -11.19
C GLY A 44 16.58 -14.40 -10.23
N ASN A 45 16.85 -15.58 -9.66
CA ASN A 45 15.93 -16.29 -8.77
C ASN A 45 14.50 -16.36 -9.35
N GLU A 46 14.37 -16.74 -10.62
CA GLU A 46 13.08 -16.86 -11.31
C GLU A 46 12.33 -18.16 -10.95
N ASP A 47 11.01 -18.16 -11.12
CA ASP A 47 10.17 -19.31 -10.77
C ASP A 47 10.36 -20.45 -11.77
N ARG A 48 10.20 -21.69 -11.31
CA ARG A 48 10.37 -22.90 -12.13
C ARG A 48 9.02 -23.43 -12.62
N SER A 49 8.04 -22.54 -12.77
CA SER A 49 6.72 -22.92 -13.26
C SER A 49 6.77 -23.29 -14.75
N ILE A 50 5.84 -24.14 -15.17
CA ILE A 50 5.66 -24.48 -16.60
C ILE A 50 5.37 -23.22 -17.42
N SER A 51 4.59 -22.27 -16.86
CA SER A 51 4.30 -21.00 -17.52
C SER A 51 5.58 -20.20 -17.80
N PHE A 52 6.50 -20.12 -16.83
CA PHE A 52 7.80 -19.47 -17.02
C PHE A 52 8.63 -20.16 -18.10
N VAL A 53 8.69 -21.49 -18.08
CA VAL A 53 9.42 -22.28 -19.09
C VAL A 53 8.89 -21.99 -20.49
N ILE A 54 7.57 -22.08 -20.71
CA ILE A 54 6.94 -21.82 -22.01
C ILE A 54 7.20 -20.38 -22.49
N ALA A 55 7.10 -19.39 -21.59
CA ALA A 55 7.36 -17.99 -21.91
C ALA A 55 8.82 -17.71 -22.30
N ASN A 56 9.75 -18.55 -21.83
CA ASN A 56 11.18 -18.42 -22.12
C ASN A 56 11.66 -19.32 -23.28
N LEU A 57 10.83 -20.21 -23.83
CA LEU A 57 11.17 -21.00 -25.01
C LEU A 57 11.55 -20.13 -26.23
N LYS A 58 11.07 -18.89 -26.31
CA LYS A 58 11.51 -17.92 -27.33
C LYS A 58 13.02 -17.69 -27.35
N TRP A 59 13.68 -17.67 -26.19
CA TRP A 59 15.13 -17.49 -26.10
C TRP A 59 15.89 -18.72 -26.59
N VAL A 60 15.39 -19.91 -26.23
CA VAL A 60 15.89 -21.18 -26.76
C VAL A 60 15.70 -21.22 -28.28
N ALA A 61 14.53 -20.86 -28.79
CA ALA A 61 14.22 -20.87 -30.22
C ALA A 61 15.11 -19.88 -31.00
N LEU A 62 15.27 -18.66 -30.49
CA LEU A 62 16.16 -17.65 -31.08
C LEU A 62 17.60 -18.15 -31.13
N PHE A 63 18.09 -18.75 -30.03
CA PHE A 63 19.41 -19.36 -29.99
C PHE A 63 19.58 -20.45 -31.05
N GLN A 64 18.60 -21.34 -31.19
CA GLN A 64 18.63 -22.42 -32.18
C GLN A 64 18.60 -21.89 -33.61
N LEU A 65 17.87 -20.80 -33.88
CA LEU A 65 17.83 -20.15 -35.20
C LEU A 65 19.16 -19.48 -35.58
N ILE A 66 19.81 -18.81 -34.63
CA ILE A 66 21.12 -18.17 -34.84
C ILE A 66 22.16 -19.23 -35.23
N PHE A 67 22.26 -20.30 -34.44
CA PHE A 67 23.18 -21.40 -34.73
C PHE A 67 22.82 -22.19 -36.00
N GLY A 68 21.52 -22.39 -36.25
CA GLY A 68 21.01 -23.01 -37.47
C GLY A 68 21.45 -22.22 -38.71
N SER A 69 21.28 -20.90 -38.70
CA SER A 69 21.63 -20.00 -39.80
C SER A 69 23.15 -19.87 -40.01
N ALA A 70 23.93 -19.79 -38.93
CA ALA A 70 25.39 -19.79 -39.00
C ALA A 70 25.93 -21.09 -39.64
N SER A 71 25.29 -22.23 -39.37
CA SER A 71 25.67 -23.52 -39.97
C SER A 71 25.37 -23.61 -41.47
N VAL A 72 24.38 -22.86 -41.97
CA VAL A 72 24.06 -22.74 -43.40
C VAL A 72 25.09 -21.88 -44.12
N LEU A 73 25.43 -20.71 -43.55
CA LEU A 73 26.44 -19.81 -44.10
C LEU A 73 27.80 -20.51 -44.23
N ASN A 74 28.17 -21.33 -43.25
CA ASN A 74 29.43 -22.08 -43.27
C ASN A 74 29.41 -23.30 -44.22
N LYS A 75 28.22 -23.72 -44.70
CA LYS A 75 28.03 -24.89 -45.60
C LYS A 75 27.69 -24.53 -47.04
N ARG A 76 27.59 -23.24 -47.39
CA ARG A 76 27.41 -22.76 -48.78
C ARG A 76 28.47 -23.27 -49.78
N ASN A 77 29.54 -23.90 -49.31
CA ASN A 77 30.54 -24.59 -50.14
C ASN A 77 30.25 -26.08 -50.44
N LEU A 78 29.11 -26.69 -50.04
CA LEU A 78 28.89 -28.14 -50.19
C LEU A 78 27.45 -28.56 -50.60
N LYS A 79 27.23 -28.66 -51.92
CA LYS A 79 26.21 -29.43 -52.71
C LYS A 79 24.71 -29.36 -52.33
N GLU A 80 23.90 -29.13 -53.38
CA GLU A 80 22.44 -28.85 -53.49
C GLU A 80 21.42 -29.84 -52.86
N GLY A 81 21.82 -30.80 -52.03
CA GLY A 81 20.88 -31.76 -51.40
C GLY A 81 20.53 -31.48 -49.92
N LYS A 82 21.25 -30.55 -49.27
CA LYS A 82 21.18 -30.33 -47.80
C LYS A 82 20.25 -29.20 -47.36
N ASP A 83 19.76 -28.38 -48.29
CA ASP A 83 19.01 -27.16 -47.98
C ASP A 83 17.59 -27.43 -47.46
N ILE A 84 16.95 -28.52 -47.89
CA ILE A 84 15.55 -28.83 -47.51
C ILE A 84 15.43 -29.23 -46.03
N VAL A 85 16.40 -29.98 -45.48
CA VAL A 85 16.37 -30.45 -44.08
C VAL A 85 16.70 -29.30 -43.10
N VAL A 86 17.60 -28.39 -43.49
CA VAL A 86 17.92 -27.22 -42.67
C VAL A 86 16.75 -26.22 -42.67
N ASN A 87 16.02 -26.10 -43.77
CA ASN A 87 14.79 -25.32 -43.83
C ASN A 87 13.69 -25.85 -42.91
N LYS A 88 13.50 -27.17 -42.79
CA LYS A 88 12.49 -27.75 -41.87
C LYS A 88 12.83 -27.54 -40.38
N PHE A 89 14.11 -27.64 -40.01
CA PHE A 89 14.58 -27.38 -38.65
C PHE A 89 14.39 -25.91 -38.26
N ASN A 90 14.84 -24.98 -39.10
CA ASN A 90 14.65 -23.55 -38.85
C ASN A 90 13.16 -23.16 -38.86
N ALA A 91 12.35 -23.75 -39.75
CA ALA A 91 10.90 -23.54 -39.75
C ALA A 91 10.25 -23.99 -38.42
N MET A 92 10.66 -25.14 -37.87
CA MET A 92 10.16 -25.62 -36.56
C MET A 92 10.49 -24.63 -35.43
N PHE A 93 11.71 -24.11 -35.36
CA PHE A 93 12.08 -23.12 -34.34
C PHE A 93 11.46 -21.74 -34.58
N LEU A 94 11.19 -21.36 -35.82
CA LEU A 94 10.39 -20.18 -36.15
C LEU A 94 8.94 -20.33 -35.63
N VAL A 95 8.33 -21.51 -35.82
CA VAL A 95 7.02 -21.82 -35.26
C VAL A 95 7.05 -21.81 -33.72
N LEU A 96 8.09 -22.40 -33.10
CA LEU A 96 8.25 -22.38 -31.65
C LEU A 96 8.43 -20.95 -31.11
N LEU A 97 9.22 -20.13 -31.79
CA LEU A 97 9.43 -18.73 -31.48
C LEU A 97 8.11 -17.96 -31.57
N ALA A 98 7.39 -18.10 -32.69
CA ALA A 98 6.09 -17.48 -32.89
C ALA A 98 5.09 -17.94 -31.83
N ALA A 99 5.02 -19.25 -31.53
CA ALA A 99 4.14 -19.80 -30.51
C ALA A 99 4.48 -19.30 -29.09
N SER A 100 5.77 -19.17 -28.73
CA SER A 100 6.19 -18.62 -27.43
C SER A 100 5.95 -17.11 -27.32
N ILE A 101 6.12 -16.36 -28.42
CA ILE A 101 5.75 -14.95 -28.49
C ILE A 101 4.24 -14.80 -28.36
N VAL A 102 3.47 -15.57 -29.13
CA VAL A 102 2.01 -15.62 -29.02
C VAL A 102 1.59 -16.04 -27.62
N TYR A 103 2.23 -17.02 -26.97
CA TYR A 103 1.94 -17.38 -25.58
C TYR A 103 2.28 -16.25 -24.61
N SER A 104 3.35 -15.50 -24.84
CA SER A 104 3.75 -14.37 -23.98
C SER A 104 2.83 -13.15 -24.17
N SER A 105 2.30 -12.96 -25.38
CA SER A 105 1.40 -11.85 -25.73
C SER A 105 -0.08 -12.21 -25.60
N ALA A 106 -0.43 -13.51 -25.65
CA ALA A 106 -1.75 -14.08 -25.47
C ALA A 106 -2.40 -13.70 -24.14
N PRO A 107 -1.68 -13.52 -23.02
CA PRO A 107 -2.20 -12.90 -21.81
C PRO A 107 -2.88 -11.56 -22.06
N TYR A 108 -2.48 -10.78 -23.07
CA TYR A 108 -3.16 -9.54 -23.47
C TYR A 108 -4.30 -9.78 -24.48
N VAL A 109 -4.39 -10.98 -25.07
CA VAL A 109 -5.39 -11.39 -26.08
C VAL A 109 -6.49 -12.28 -25.47
N TYR A 110 -6.16 -13.47 -24.94
CA TYR A 110 -7.05 -14.41 -24.23
C TYR A 110 -7.20 -14.07 -22.74
N GLY A 111 -6.15 -13.59 -22.08
CA GLY A 111 -6.27 -12.86 -20.81
C GLY A 111 -6.67 -11.41 -21.05
N GLY A 112 -7.34 -11.14 -22.18
CA GLY A 112 -7.65 -9.80 -22.65
C GLY A 112 -8.20 -8.93 -21.53
N THR A 113 -7.96 -7.62 -21.64
CA THR A 113 -8.26 -6.62 -20.60
C THR A 113 -9.61 -6.83 -19.90
N LYS A 114 -10.65 -7.29 -20.59
CA LYS A 114 -11.96 -7.63 -19.99
C LYS A 114 -11.89 -8.78 -18.97
N ASN A 115 -11.12 -9.84 -19.27
CA ASN A 115 -10.89 -10.97 -18.35
C ASN A 115 -10.07 -10.53 -17.13
N LEU A 116 -9.07 -9.64 -17.31
CA LEU A 116 -8.32 -9.02 -16.21
C LEU A 116 -9.20 -8.14 -15.33
N TYR A 117 -10.14 -7.40 -15.93
CA TYR A 117 -11.16 -6.67 -15.19
C TYR A 117 -12.07 -7.63 -14.41
N THR A 118 -12.59 -8.70 -15.02
CA THR A 118 -13.52 -9.60 -14.33
C THR A 118 -12.89 -10.40 -13.19
N MET A 119 -11.58 -10.68 -13.24
CA MET A 119 -10.93 -11.49 -12.21
C MET A 119 -10.67 -10.74 -10.90
N THR A 120 -10.70 -9.40 -10.90
CA THR A 120 -10.53 -8.61 -9.67
C THR A 120 -11.74 -8.69 -8.76
N ASN A 121 -12.92 -9.07 -9.30
CA ASN A 121 -14.17 -9.23 -8.57
C ASN A 121 -14.54 -8.04 -7.67
N VAL A 122 -14.21 -6.82 -8.11
CA VAL A 122 -14.44 -5.61 -7.32
C VAL A 122 -15.94 -5.35 -7.18
N LYS A 123 -16.38 -5.17 -5.93
CA LYS A 123 -17.76 -4.76 -5.61
C LYS A 123 -17.84 -3.24 -5.67
N GLU A 124 -18.79 -2.70 -6.41
CA GLU A 124 -19.04 -1.25 -6.42
C GLU A 124 -20.09 -0.89 -5.36
N SER A 125 -19.88 0.22 -4.65
CA SER A 125 -20.79 0.73 -3.64
C SER A 125 -21.01 2.24 -3.81
N ASP A 126 -22.28 2.66 -3.75
CA ASP A 126 -22.67 4.08 -3.67
C ASP A 126 -22.76 4.59 -2.22
N LYS A 127 -22.69 3.69 -1.23
CA LYS A 127 -22.65 4.02 0.19
C LYS A 127 -21.25 4.49 0.60
N GLN A 128 -21.12 5.21 1.71
CA GLN A 128 -19.81 5.50 2.31
C GLN A 128 -19.14 4.25 2.87
N SER A 129 -17.82 4.29 3.00
CA SER A 129 -17.09 3.27 3.73
C SER A 129 -17.50 3.24 5.21
N PRO A 130 -17.32 2.11 5.91
CA PRO A 130 -17.61 2.03 7.33
C PRO A 130 -16.87 3.11 8.13
N LYS A 131 -17.56 3.74 9.08
CA LYS A 131 -16.97 4.68 10.05
C LYS A 131 -15.81 4.03 10.78
N ILE A 132 -14.66 4.67 10.81
CA ILE A 132 -13.50 4.18 11.56
C ILE A 132 -13.51 4.73 12.99
N ASP A 133 -12.96 3.96 13.92
CA ASP A 133 -12.59 4.46 15.24
C ASP A 133 -11.44 5.48 15.10
N THR A 134 -11.58 6.60 15.77
CA THR A 134 -10.58 7.68 15.74
C THR A 134 -9.30 7.36 16.51
N GLU A 135 -9.32 6.35 17.38
CA GLU A 135 -8.13 5.95 18.13
C GLU A 135 -7.02 5.39 17.22
N ASN A 136 -7.40 4.50 16.29
CA ASN A 136 -6.47 3.73 15.43
C ASN A 136 -6.22 4.38 14.05
N ILE A 137 -6.30 5.72 13.98
CA ILE A 137 -5.96 6.46 12.76
C ILE A 137 -4.43 6.50 12.60
N ILE A 138 -3.95 6.11 11.42
CA ILE A 138 -2.55 6.27 11.03
C ILE A 138 -2.29 7.75 10.75
N ILE A 139 -1.34 8.33 11.47
CA ILE A 139 -0.95 9.75 11.37
C ILE A 139 0.53 9.93 11.07
N ILE A 140 1.33 8.88 11.25
CA ILE A 140 2.77 8.90 10.97
C ILE A 140 2.96 8.43 9.53
N PRO A 141 3.61 9.22 8.66
CA PRO A 141 3.95 8.79 7.31
C PRO A 141 5.27 7.99 7.30
N PRO A 142 5.56 7.22 6.24
CA PRO A 142 6.80 6.44 6.13
C PRO A 142 8.09 7.26 6.31
N GLU A 143 8.09 8.53 5.90
CA GLU A 143 9.22 9.46 6.07
C GLU A 143 9.56 9.69 7.54
N THR A 144 8.55 9.92 8.38
CA THR A 144 8.74 10.09 9.82
C THR A 144 9.11 8.78 10.49
N ALA A 145 8.51 7.67 10.08
CA ALA A 145 8.88 6.36 10.58
C ALA A 145 10.36 6.06 10.31
N TYR A 146 10.81 6.31 9.08
CA TYR A 146 12.20 6.17 8.67
C TYR A 146 13.15 7.07 9.44
N TYR A 147 12.80 8.34 9.67
CA TYR A 147 13.56 9.25 10.54
C TYR A 147 13.78 8.66 11.94
N GLN A 148 12.73 8.14 12.57
CA GLN A 148 12.82 7.51 13.89
C GLN A 148 13.70 6.25 13.87
N MET A 149 13.56 5.42 12.82
CA MET A 149 14.38 4.21 12.65
C MET A 149 15.85 4.52 12.42
N GLN A 150 16.17 5.57 11.65
CA GLN A 150 17.56 6.02 11.43
C GLN A 150 18.23 6.46 12.72
N THR A 151 17.51 7.21 13.57
CA THR A 151 18.00 7.63 14.89
C THR A 151 18.37 6.40 15.74
N LEU A 152 17.54 5.36 15.72
CA LEU A 152 17.84 4.11 16.41
C LEU A 152 19.08 3.42 15.83
N ILE A 153 19.22 3.32 14.50
CA ILE A 153 20.42 2.74 13.87
C ILE A 153 21.69 3.48 14.31
N GLY A 154 21.65 4.81 14.38
CA GLY A 154 22.78 5.62 14.84
C GLY A 154 23.25 5.30 16.27
N SER A 155 22.37 4.73 17.10
CA SER A 155 22.69 4.30 18.47
C SER A 155 23.27 2.88 18.55
N LEU A 156 23.23 2.10 17.48
CA LEU A 156 23.74 0.72 17.45
C LEU A 156 25.27 0.68 17.36
N PRO A 157 25.91 -0.40 17.85
CA PRO A 157 27.32 -0.65 17.58
C PRO A 157 27.59 -0.77 16.07
N ASN A 158 28.66 -0.15 15.58
CA ASN A 158 29.04 -0.14 14.16
C ASN A 158 27.92 0.38 13.22
N PRO A 159 27.37 1.59 13.45
CA PRO A 159 26.21 2.09 12.72
C PRO A 159 26.47 2.18 11.20
N SER A 160 27.72 2.42 10.79
CA SER A 160 28.14 2.46 9.38
C SER A 160 28.03 1.12 8.64
N LEU A 161 27.71 0.02 9.32
CA LEU A 161 27.41 -1.27 8.69
C LEU A 161 25.97 -1.35 8.20
N TYR A 162 25.05 -0.61 8.83
CA TYR A 162 23.62 -0.86 8.72
C TYR A 162 22.88 0.24 7.96
N LYS A 163 21.73 -0.13 7.41
CA LYS A 163 20.71 0.77 6.88
C LYS A 163 19.33 0.29 7.35
N VAL A 164 18.34 1.18 7.32
CA VAL A 164 16.94 0.77 7.47
C VAL A 164 16.56 0.04 6.18
N GLY A 165 16.02 -1.17 6.29
CA GLY A 165 15.47 -1.91 5.15
C GLY A 165 14.13 -1.36 4.68
N GLN A 166 13.43 -2.12 3.84
CA GLN A 166 12.10 -1.71 3.36
C GLN A 166 11.12 -1.54 4.53
N VAL A 167 10.49 -0.37 4.59
CA VAL A 167 9.46 -0.02 5.57
C VAL A 167 8.12 -0.57 5.11
N THR A 168 7.50 -1.34 6.00
CA THR A 168 6.21 -2.01 5.79
C THR A 168 5.29 -1.73 6.97
N LEU A 169 3.98 -1.87 6.79
CA LEU A 169 3.00 -1.63 7.85
C LEU A 169 2.38 -2.96 8.30
N THR A 170 2.35 -3.18 9.61
CA THR A 170 1.71 -4.33 10.27
C THR A 170 0.75 -3.85 11.34
N LYS A 171 -0.27 -4.65 11.64
CA LYS A 171 -1.21 -4.45 12.72
C LYS A 171 -0.98 -5.53 13.77
N THR A 172 -0.97 -5.12 15.03
CA THR A 172 -0.98 -6.03 16.19
C THR A 172 -2.16 -5.71 17.10
N GLU A 173 -2.39 -6.52 18.14
CA GLU A 173 -3.32 -6.16 19.23
C GLU A 173 -3.03 -4.80 19.89
N LYS A 174 -1.79 -4.29 19.82
CA LYS A 174 -1.36 -3.03 20.45
C LYS A 174 -1.49 -1.79 19.56
N GLY A 175 -1.90 -1.96 18.31
CA GLY A 175 -2.01 -0.90 17.30
C GLY A 175 -1.20 -1.21 16.04
N ALA A 176 -1.21 -0.25 15.10
CA ALA A 176 -0.46 -0.31 13.85
C ALA A 176 1.00 0.18 14.02
N TYR A 177 1.93 -0.56 13.42
CA TYR A 177 3.35 -0.26 13.46
C TYR A 177 3.97 -0.29 12.07
N TYR A 178 4.84 0.68 11.77
CA TYR A 178 5.80 0.52 10.69
C TYR A 178 6.95 -0.35 11.18
N VAL A 179 7.39 -1.26 10.32
CA VAL A 179 8.41 -2.27 10.62
C VAL A 179 9.41 -2.33 9.49
N ALA A 180 10.69 -2.42 9.83
CA ALA A 180 11.77 -2.58 8.86
C ALA A 180 12.90 -3.45 9.43
N PRO A 181 13.52 -4.32 8.62
CA PRO A 181 14.74 -5.01 9.03
C PRO A 181 15.91 -4.04 9.17
N ILE A 182 16.84 -4.35 10.08
CA ILE A 182 18.15 -3.70 10.12
C ILE A 182 19.00 -4.39 9.07
N ASP A 183 19.02 -3.82 7.87
CA ASP A 183 19.73 -4.34 6.73
C ASP A 183 21.20 -3.92 6.75
N ILE A 184 22.01 -4.65 5.99
CA ILE A 184 23.42 -4.32 5.78
C ILE A 184 23.58 -3.43 4.55
N GLU A 185 24.34 -2.35 4.70
CA GLU A 185 24.59 -1.41 3.62
C GLU A 185 25.68 -1.93 2.66
N GLY A 186 25.25 -2.49 1.53
CA GLY A 186 26.09 -2.83 0.39
C GLY A 186 26.53 -4.29 0.31
N ASP A 187 26.56 -4.83 -0.91
CA ASP A 187 26.73 -6.26 -1.18
C ASP A 187 28.02 -6.86 -0.63
N LEU A 188 29.14 -6.13 -0.69
CA LEU A 188 30.42 -6.63 -0.15
C LEU A 188 30.37 -6.73 1.38
N LYS A 189 29.77 -5.74 2.06
CA LYS A 189 29.57 -5.79 3.51
C LYS A 189 28.64 -6.96 3.86
N ALA A 190 27.56 -7.16 3.11
CA ALA A 190 26.62 -8.27 3.30
C ALA A 190 27.20 -9.65 2.94
N PHE A 191 28.20 -9.71 2.06
CA PHE A 191 28.94 -10.95 1.79
C PHE A 191 29.84 -11.34 2.97
N LEU A 192 30.49 -10.35 3.58
CA LEU A 192 31.36 -10.53 4.75
C LEU A 192 30.56 -10.77 6.05
N ASN A 193 29.36 -10.21 6.14
CA ASN A 193 28.48 -10.26 7.31
C ASN A 193 27.16 -10.94 6.92
N LYS A 194 26.96 -12.18 7.38
CA LYS A 194 25.89 -13.08 6.90
C LYS A 194 24.67 -13.14 7.82
N GLU A 195 24.57 -12.20 8.75
CA GLU A 195 23.53 -12.13 9.76
C GLU A 195 23.05 -10.68 9.91
N LEU A 196 21.76 -10.51 10.15
CA LEU A 196 21.14 -9.22 10.47
C LEU A 196 20.84 -9.16 11.97
N PRO A 197 21.01 -7.99 12.63
CA PRO A 197 20.99 -7.90 14.09
C PRO A 197 19.58 -7.79 14.70
N GLY A 198 18.55 -7.53 13.89
CA GLY A 198 17.18 -7.42 14.37
C GLY A 198 16.25 -6.68 13.42
N ILE A 199 15.11 -6.30 13.97
CA ILE A 199 14.02 -5.57 13.31
C ILE A 199 13.71 -4.32 14.12
N ILE A 200 13.45 -3.21 13.44
CA ILE A 200 13.01 -1.95 14.05
C ILE A 200 11.51 -1.78 13.80
N TYR A 201 10.79 -1.28 14.79
CA TYR A 201 9.40 -0.89 14.63
C TYR A 201 9.10 0.45 15.30
N VAL A 202 8.13 1.18 14.76
CA VAL A 202 7.66 2.47 15.26
C VAL A 202 6.15 2.57 15.10
N SER A 203 5.48 3.23 16.04
CA SER A 203 4.03 3.42 15.99
C SER A 203 3.62 4.19 14.74
N ALA A 204 2.60 3.72 14.02
CA ALA A 204 2.01 4.45 12.90
C ALA A 204 0.92 5.44 13.34
N GLU A 205 0.43 5.31 14.57
CA GLU A 205 -0.75 6.02 15.11
C GLU A 205 -0.39 7.12 16.11
N ARG A 206 0.87 7.13 16.58
CA ARG A 206 1.39 8.03 17.61
C ARG A 206 2.85 8.38 17.31
N LEU A 207 3.23 9.62 17.60
CA LEU A 207 4.61 10.06 17.52
C LEU A 207 5.38 9.51 18.74
N GLU A 208 6.13 8.43 18.51
CA GLU A 208 6.96 7.76 19.51
C GLU A 208 8.33 7.42 18.89
N ASP A 209 9.33 7.21 19.74
CA ASP A 209 10.65 6.74 19.31
C ASP A 209 10.56 5.30 18.78
N ALA A 210 11.45 4.98 17.83
CA ALA A 210 11.59 3.63 17.31
C ALA A 210 12.06 2.65 18.39
N LYS A 211 11.65 1.39 18.25
CA LYS A 211 11.96 0.28 19.17
C LYS A 211 12.64 -0.86 18.41
N LEU A 212 13.56 -1.54 19.09
CA LEU A 212 14.34 -2.65 18.53
C LEU A 212 13.82 -3.99 19.03
N VAL A 213 13.55 -4.91 18.11
CA VAL A 213 13.49 -6.35 18.40
C VAL A 213 14.86 -6.95 18.05
N SER A 214 15.70 -7.14 19.06
CA SER A 214 17.03 -7.72 18.87
C SER A 214 16.93 -9.23 18.64
N VAL A 215 17.31 -9.66 17.45
CA VAL A 215 17.36 -11.07 17.03
C VAL A 215 18.40 -11.19 15.93
N SER A 216 19.42 -12.03 16.14
CA SER A 216 20.37 -12.34 15.05
C SER A 216 19.77 -13.41 14.14
N TYR A 217 19.67 -13.13 12.84
CA TYR A 217 19.11 -14.08 11.88
C TYR A 217 19.85 -14.08 10.54
N LYS A 218 19.85 -15.24 9.86
CA LYS A 218 20.74 -15.56 8.73
C LYS A 218 20.16 -15.30 7.35
N TYR A 219 18.90 -14.89 7.27
CA TYR A 219 18.20 -14.70 5.98
C TYR A 219 17.45 -13.37 5.96
N GLY A 220 17.84 -12.48 5.05
CA GLY A 220 17.25 -11.15 4.90
C GLY A 220 17.33 -10.67 3.45
N GLU A 221 16.74 -9.52 3.17
CA GLU A 221 16.69 -8.97 1.82
C GLU A 221 18.06 -8.44 1.37
N SER A 222 18.76 -7.70 2.23
CA SER A 222 20.10 -7.17 1.93
C SER A 222 21.20 -8.23 1.90
N LEU A 223 20.95 -9.45 2.37
CA LEU A 223 21.95 -10.52 2.38
C LEU A 223 22.06 -11.18 1.00
N VAL A 224 23.30 -11.50 0.62
CA VAL A 224 23.61 -12.00 -0.73
C VAL A 224 23.66 -13.53 -0.81
N LEU A 225 23.57 -14.06 -2.04
CA LEU A 225 23.67 -15.49 -2.34
C LEU A 225 22.68 -16.30 -1.49
N ASN A 226 23.10 -17.43 -0.92
CA ASN A 226 22.21 -18.33 -0.18
C ASN A 226 21.62 -17.73 1.11
N HIS A 227 22.06 -16.54 1.54
CA HIS A 227 21.50 -15.82 2.68
C HIS A 227 20.36 -14.87 2.29
N ASN A 228 20.07 -14.71 1.00
CA ASN A 228 18.95 -13.90 0.57
C ASN A 228 17.60 -14.56 0.92
N ILE A 229 16.68 -13.81 1.53
CA ILE A 229 15.37 -14.32 1.98
C ILE A 229 14.53 -14.88 0.81
N TYR A 230 14.49 -14.21 -0.35
CA TYR A 230 13.72 -14.70 -1.48
C TYR A 230 14.23 -16.05 -2.00
N ARG A 231 15.53 -16.33 -1.92
CA ARG A 231 16.09 -17.64 -2.29
C ARG A 231 15.72 -18.71 -1.28
N LYS A 232 15.79 -18.38 0.02
CA LYS A 232 15.37 -19.27 1.10
C LYS A 232 13.92 -19.69 0.91
N LEU A 233 13.02 -18.73 0.69
CA LEU A 233 11.60 -18.98 0.46
C LEU A 233 11.36 -19.74 -0.86
N ARG A 234 12.11 -19.43 -1.94
CA ARG A 234 11.96 -20.11 -3.24
C ARG A 234 12.23 -21.60 -3.16
N ALA A 235 13.06 -22.06 -2.22
CA ALA A 235 13.30 -23.48 -2.02
C ALA A 235 12.02 -24.24 -1.59
N TYR A 236 11.07 -23.57 -0.94
CA TYR A 236 9.80 -24.15 -0.46
C TYR A 236 8.65 -24.01 -1.46
N ALA A 237 8.73 -23.07 -2.40
CA ALA A 237 7.73 -22.86 -3.44
C ALA A 237 8.39 -22.64 -4.82
N SER A 238 9.12 -23.64 -5.29
CA SER A 238 10.03 -23.48 -6.43
C SER A 238 9.34 -23.29 -7.78
N ASP A 239 8.13 -23.82 -7.93
CA ASP A 239 7.26 -23.78 -9.12
C ASP A 239 6.18 -22.67 -9.04
N LYS A 240 6.23 -21.84 -7.98
CA LYS A 240 5.29 -20.74 -7.74
C LYS A 240 5.99 -19.40 -7.91
N ILE A 241 5.22 -18.37 -8.23
CA ILE A 241 5.71 -16.99 -8.21
C ILE A 241 5.75 -16.54 -6.74
N LEU A 242 6.89 -15.98 -6.32
CA LEU A 242 6.97 -15.24 -5.05
C LEU A 242 6.66 -13.78 -5.34
N LEU A 243 5.78 -13.19 -4.53
CA LEU A 243 5.29 -11.82 -4.73
C LEU A 243 6.09 -10.82 -3.89
N ASN A 244 6.34 -11.14 -2.62
CA ASN A 244 7.10 -10.33 -1.68
C ASN A 244 7.80 -11.21 -0.64
N ALA A 245 8.54 -10.58 0.26
CA ALA A 245 9.04 -11.13 1.51
C ALA A 245 9.11 -9.99 2.53
N ASN A 246 7.95 -9.52 2.99
CA ASN A 246 7.85 -8.35 3.87
C ASN A 246 8.01 -8.77 5.33
N VAL A 247 8.52 -7.90 6.20
CA VAL A 247 8.60 -8.18 7.63
C VAL A 247 7.27 -7.80 8.28
N GLU A 248 6.66 -8.71 9.02
CA GLU A 248 5.50 -8.44 9.87
C GLU A 248 5.81 -8.85 11.32
N LEU A 249 5.06 -8.30 12.26
CA LEU A 249 5.12 -8.66 13.67
C LEU A 249 3.87 -9.45 14.04
N ASP A 250 4.03 -10.57 14.74
CA ASP A 250 2.87 -11.19 15.40
C ASP A 250 2.38 -10.36 16.59
N ASP A 251 1.26 -10.76 17.20
CA ASP A 251 0.67 -10.05 18.35
C ASP A 251 1.60 -9.97 19.58
N ASN A 252 2.61 -10.86 19.65
CA ASN A 252 3.64 -10.87 20.69
C ASN A 252 4.91 -10.09 20.27
N LEU A 253 4.87 -9.36 19.16
CA LEU A 253 5.98 -8.61 18.58
C LEU A 253 7.16 -9.49 18.14
N ASN A 254 6.91 -10.76 17.82
CA ASN A 254 7.92 -11.61 17.18
C ASN A 254 7.96 -11.31 15.67
N PRO A 255 9.16 -11.11 15.08
CA PRO A 255 9.24 -10.78 13.67
C PRO A 255 9.27 -12.02 12.78
N TYR A 256 8.56 -11.93 11.66
CA TYR A 256 8.53 -12.93 10.61
C TYR A 256 8.73 -12.27 9.26
N TYR A 257 9.38 -12.96 8.35
CA TYR A 257 9.23 -12.65 6.92
C TYR A 257 8.01 -13.38 6.39
N VAL A 258 7.09 -12.60 5.81
CA VAL A 258 5.83 -13.03 5.19
C VAL A 258 6.03 -13.01 3.68
N GLY A 259 6.21 -14.19 3.09
CA GLY A 259 6.41 -14.33 1.65
C GLY A 259 5.20 -14.91 0.94
N SER A 260 4.37 -14.05 0.36
CA SER A 260 3.19 -14.48 -0.37
C SER A 260 3.56 -15.10 -1.71
N TYR A 261 2.87 -16.19 -2.08
CA TYR A 261 3.12 -16.91 -3.31
C TYR A 261 1.83 -17.24 -4.07
N GLY A 262 1.99 -17.55 -5.36
CA GLY A 262 0.85 -17.87 -6.21
C GLY A 262 1.23 -18.34 -7.61
N HIS A 263 0.33 -18.08 -8.56
CA HIS A 263 0.55 -18.33 -9.98
C HIS A 263 -0.14 -17.27 -10.85
N TYR A 264 0.20 -17.26 -12.15
CA TYR A 264 -0.49 -16.46 -13.14
C TYR A 264 -1.64 -17.25 -13.79
N LYS A 265 -2.84 -16.69 -13.79
CA LYS A 265 -4.03 -17.29 -14.41
C LYS A 265 -3.95 -17.32 -15.94
N TYR A 266 -3.40 -16.28 -16.54
CA TYR A 266 -3.34 -16.11 -17.99
C TYR A 266 -1.89 -15.95 -18.42
N GLY A 267 -1.23 -17.05 -18.81
CA GLY A 267 0.18 -17.09 -19.17
C GLY A 267 1.06 -16.51 -18.05
N ARG A 268 1.62 -15.32 -18.24
CA ARG A 268 2.45 -14.58 -17.25
C ARG A 268 1.78 -13.30 -16.72
N THR A 269 0.45 -13.24 -16.73
CA THR A 269 -0.34 -12.14 -16.15
C THR A 269 -1.55 -12.66 -15.35
N GLY A 270 -2.22 -11.76 -14.62
CA GLY A 270 -3.37 -12.10 -13.79
C GLY A 270 -2.97 -12.96 -12.59
N ILE A 271 -2.33 -12.34 -11.59
CA ILE A 271 -1.84 -13.01 -10.38
C ILE A 271 -3.02 -13.58 -9.58
N ILE A 272 -2.90 -14.86 -9.17
CA ILE A 272 -3.74 -15.51 -8.16
C ILE A 272 -2.84 -15.87 -6.98
N VAL A 273 -3.16 -15.34 -5.80
CA VAL A 273 -2.50 -15.68 -4.54
C VAL A 273 -3.00 -17.04 -4.05
N GLU A 274 -2.07 -17.91 -3.65
CA GLU A 274 -2.38 -19.27 -3.17
C GLU A 274 -2.05 -19.48 -1.69
N GLY A 275 -1.12 -18.72 -1.14
CA GLY A 275 -0.68 -18.90 0.24
C GLY A 275 0.52 -18.04 0.62
N VAL A 276 1.08 -18.35 1.78
CA VAL A 276 2.19 -17.61 2.42
C VAL A 276 3.24 -18.59 2.91
N LEU A 277 4.51 -18.24 2.71
CA LEU A 277 5.64 -18.84 3.39
C LEU A 277 6.06 -17.93 4.55
N LEU A 278 5.94 -18.43 5.77
CA LEU A 278 6.34 -17.71 6.98
C LEU A 278 7.73 -18.17 7.41
N TYR A 279 8.70 -17.26 7.39
CA TYR A 279 10.03 -17.48 7.95
C TYR A 279 10.12 -16.83 9.33
N ASN A 280 10.30 -17.65 10.36
CA ASN A 280 10.49 -17.18 11.72
C ASN A 280 11.94 -16.71 11.93
N THR A 281 12.14 -15.43 12.23
CA THR A 281 13.49 -14.87 12.40
C THR A 281 14.24 -15.44 13.60
N LYS A 282 13.53 -15.87 14.66
CA LYS A 282 14.14 -16.44 15.87
C LYS A 282 14.57 -17.89 15.68
N THR A 283 13.75 -18.71 15.04
CA THR A 283 14.04 -20.16 14.88
C THR A 283 14.73 -20.50 13.57
N GLY A 284 14.59 -19.66 12.54
CA GLY A 284 15.10 -19.91 11.19
C GLY A 284 14.26 -20.89 10.36
N GLU A 285 13.12 -21.34 10.89
CA GLU A 285 12.20 -22.27 10.23
C GLU A 285 11.31 -21.55 9.21
N VAL A 286 10.96 -22.27 8.13
CA VAL A 286 9.98 -21.80 7.13
C VAL A 286 8.76 -22.72 7.18
N GLN A 287 7.59 -22.13 7.37
CA GLN A 287 6.31 -22.82 7.35
C GLN A 287 5.50 -22.41 6.11
N ASN A 288 4.89 -23.37 5.43
CA ASN A 288 4.06 -23.12 4.26
C ASN A 288 2.58 -23.24 4.61
N PHE A 289 1.84 -22.17 4.42
CA PHE A 289 0.40 -22.12 4.61
C PHE A 289 -0.31 -21.86 3.28
N SER A 290 -1.30 -22.68 2.95
CA SER A 290 -2.33 -22.31 1.96
C SER A 290 -3.13 -21.12 2.49
N LYS A 291 -3.64 -20.26 1.60
CA LYS A 291 -4.37 -19.03 1.94
C LYS A 291 -5.43 -19.18 3.06
N ASP A 292 -6.18 -20.29 3.06
CA ASP A 292 -7.28 -20.53 4.01
C ASP A 292 -6.80 -20.99 5.39
N LYS A 293 -5.49 -21.27 5.55
CA LYS A 293 -4.86 -21.76 6.78
C LYS A 293 -3.83 -20.78 7.33
N VAL A 294 -3.69 -19.59 6.73
CA VAL A 294 -2.73 -18.59 7.20
C VAL A 294 -3.14 -18.09 8.59
N PRO A 295 -2.22 -18.07 9.57
CA PRO A 295 -2.49 -17.56 10.92
C PRO A 295 -3.17 -16.18 10.91
N ALA A 296 -4.04 -15.91 11.88
CA ALA A 296 -4.87 -14.72 11.90
C ALA A 296 -4.07 -13.40 12.00
N TRP A 297 -2.93 -13.43 12.69
CA TRP A 297 -2.05 -12.28 12.90
C TRP A 297 -1.31 -11.82 11.61
N VAL A 298 -1.21 -12.67 10.59
CA VAL A 298 -0.55 -12.29 9.33
C VAL A 298 -1.42 -11.28 8.59
N ASP A 299 -0.95 -10.08 8.37
CA ASP A 299 -1.75 -9.03 7.78
C ASP A 299 -1.83 -9.18 6.25
N GLN A 300 -0.69 -9.37 5.57
CA GLN A 300 -0.60 -9.23 4.12
C GLN A 300 -0.47 -10.58 3.39
N VAL A 301 -1.58 -11.32 3.27
CA VAL A 301 -1.64 -12.50 2.37
C VAL A 301 -1.60 -12.06 0.91
N TYR A 302 -2.39 -11.05 0.57
CA TYR A 302 -2.30 -10.30 -0.68
C TYR A 302 -1.32 -9.16 -0.46
N THR A 303 -0.42 -8.93 -1.42
CA THR A 303 0.62 -7.91 -1.33
C THR A 303 0.14 -6.59 -1.92
N SER A 304 0.81 -5.48 -1.58
CA SER A 304 0.55 -4.18 -2.22
C SER A 304 0.65 -4.26 -3.75
N GLN A 305 1.62 -4.99 -4.29
CA GLN A 305 1.78 -5.22 -5.74
C GLN A 305 0.52 -5.84 -6.38
N VAL A 306 -0.13 -6.79 -5.68
CA VAL A 306 -1.39 -7.39 -6.14
C VAL A 306 -2.50 -6.34 -6.11
N ALA A 307 -2.60 -5.57 -5.03
CA ALA A 307 -3.59 -4.49 -4.91
C ALA A 307 -3.42 -3.42 -6.00
N GLU A 308 -2.21 -2.94 -6.25
CA GLU A 308 -1.90 -2.01 -7.36
C GLU A 308 -2.32 -2.58 -8.72
N THR A 309 -2.02 -3.86 -8.94
CA THR A 309 -2.33 -4.53 -10.19
C THR A 309 -3.84 -4.68 -10.37
N TYR A 310 -4.57 -5.03 -9.31
CA TYR A 310 -6.02 -5.17 -9.36
C TYR A 310 -6.72 -3.83 -9.53
N ASN A 311 -6.25 -2.77 -8.83
CA ASN A 311 -6.72 -1.40 -9.04
C ASN A 311 -6.53 -0.95 -10.50
N ARG A 312 -5.38 -1.24 -11.10
CA ARG A 312 -5.09 -0.93 -12.51
C ARG A 312 -6.02 -1.68 -13.46
N TYR A 313 -6.25 -2.97 -13.23
CA TYR A 313 -7.18 -3.76 -14.06
C TYR A 313 -8.61 -3.26 -13.94
N PHE A 314 -9.07 -3.01 -12.71
CA PHE A 314 -10.40 -2.51 -12.43
C PHE A 314 -10.65 -1.16 -13.14
N GLY A 315 -9.77 -0.18 -12.94
CA GLY A 315 -9.98 1.18 -13.46
C GLY A 315 -9.76 1.35 -14.96
N ARG A 316 -8.83 0.60 -15.57
CA ARG A 316 -8.48 0.79 -17.00
C ARG A 316 -9.29 -0.07 -17.95
N TYR A 317 -9.69 -1.27 -17.53
CA TYR A 317 -10.02 -2.33 -18.47
C TYR A 317 -11.50 -2.72 -18.53
N GLN A 318 -12.38 -2.02 -17.80
CA GLN A 318 -13.83 -2.23 -17.82
C GLN A 318 -14.41 -2.35 -19.25
N ARG A 319 -13.92 -1.54 -20.19
CA ARG A 319 -14.40 -1.50 -21.59
C ARG A 319 -13.37 -1.95 -22.63
N GLY A 320 -12.38 -2.74 -22.21
CA GLY A 320 -11.41 -3.29 -23.15
C GLY A 320 -10.20 -2.38 -23.43
N LEU A 321 -9.20 -2.94 -24.11
CA LEU A 321 -7.90 -2.30 -24.36
C LEU A 321 -8.03 -1.02 -25.21
N ILE A 322 -8.80 -1.06 -26.29
CA ILE A 322 -8.98 0.09 -27.19
C ILE A 322 -9.58 1.28 -26.43
N ASN A 323 -10.58 1.05 -25.58
CA ASN A 323 -11.12 2.10 -24.72
C ASN A 323 -10.09 2.59 -23.70
N SER A 324 -9.27 1.70 -23.14
CA SER A 324 -8.26 2.09 -22.12
C SER A 324 -7.18 3.06 -22.62
N VAL A 325 -6.98 3.12 -23.94
CA VAL A 325 -5.95 3.95 -24.59
C VAL A 325 -6.59 5.12 -25.35
N ILE A 326 -7.55 4.83 -26.24
CA ILE A 326 -8.08 5.81 -27.20
C ILE A 326 -9.38 6.43 -26.67
N GLY A 327 -10.38 5.61 -26.35
CA GLY A 327 -11.73 6.10 -26.03
C GLY A 327 -11.86 6.73 -24.65
N GLN A 328 -11.08 6.26 -23.68
CA GLN A 328 -11.01 6.65 -22.27
C GLN A 328 -12.37 6.78 -21.54
N LYS A 329 -13.44 6.20 -22.10
CA LYS A 329 -14.79 6.35 -21.56
C LYS A 329 -14.94 5.50 -20.31
N GLY A 330 -15.12 6.14 -19.15
CA GLY A 330 -15.22 5.46 -17.86
C GLY A 330 -13.88 4.90 -17.35
N VAL A 331 -12.76 5.33 -17.92
CA VAL A 331 -11.42 4.97 -17.44
C VAL A 331 -11.09 5.86 -16.25
N HIS A 332 -10.66 5.23 -15.16
CA HIS A 332 -10.09 5.91 -14.01
C HIS A 332 -8.82 5.18 -13.59
N ILE A 333 -7.91 5.88 -12.94
CA ILE A 333 -6.59 5.37 -12.55
C ILE A 333 -6.35 5.71 -11.09
N PRO A 334 -5.57 4.92 -10.33
CA PRO A 334 -5.11 5.32 -9.01
C PRO A 334 -4.49 6.72 -9.07
N THR A 335 -4.85 7.57 -8.11
CA THR A 335 -4.30 8.92 -7.98
C THR A 335 -2.79 8.80 -7.73
N GLN A 336 -2.01 9.55 -8.51
CA GLN A 336 -0.59 9.71 -8.22
C GLN A 336 -0.45 10.90 -7.28
N TRP A 337 -0.31 10.63 -5.99
CA TRP A 337 0.12 11.59 -5.00
C TRP A 337 1.54 11.19 -4.58
N ALA A 338 2.40 12.16 -4.28
CA ALA A 338 3.76 11.90 -3.85
C ALA A 338 4.20 12.98 -2.88
N SER A 339 4.84 12.58 -1.78
CA SER A 339 5.54 13.57 -0.97
C SER A 339 6.63 14.24 -1.81
N SER A 340 6.78 15.55 -1.68
CA SER A 340 7.91 16.28 -2.28
C SER A 340 9.24 16.01 -1.55
N VAL A 341 9.24 15.12 -0.55
CA VAL A 341 10.43 14.73 0.21
C VAL A 341 11.10 13.54 -0.47
N ASN A 342 12.41 13.65 -0.69
CA ASN A 342 13.24 12.55 -1.18
C ASN A 342 14.30 12.22 -0.12
N LEU A 343 14.01 11.24 0.73
CA LEU A 343 14.94 10.75 1.75
C LEU A 343 15.80 9.64 1.15
N LYS A 344 17.12 9.87 1.09
CA LYS A 344 18.06 8.85 0.63
C LYS A 344 17.97 7.60 1.52
N GLY A 345 17.73 6.46 0.90
CA GLY A 345 17.66 5.15 1.56
C GLY A 345 16.29 4.76 2.10
N LEU A 346 15.28 5.64 2.03
CA LEU A 346 13.90 5.26 2.32
C LEU A 346 13.39 4.35 1.20
N GLU A 347 13.13 3.09 1.56
CA GLU A 347 12.47 2.11 0.72
C GLU A 347 11.11 1.81 1.35
N VAL A 348 10.03 1.98 0.57
CA VAL A 348 8.66 1.68 1.02
C VAL A 348 8.06 0.59 0.14
N GLU A 349 7.11 -0.16 0.70
CA GLU A 349 6.45 -1.25 0.01
C GLU A 349 5.69 -0.79 -1.26
N SER A 350 5.02 0.36 -1.19
CA SER A 350 4.21 0.92 -2.29
C SER A 350 4.09 2.44 -2.19
N ASN A 351 4.06 3.07 -3.36
CA ASN A 351 3.76 4.50 -3.54
C ASN A 351 2.37 4.72 -4.17
N GLN A 352 1.55 3.68 -4.30
CA GLN A 352 0.21 3.76 -4.93
C GLN A 352 -0.90 3.32 -3.98
N VAL A 353 -0.64 2.34 -3.12
CA VAL A 353 -1.57 1.86 -2.11
C VAL A 353 -0.96 2.02 -0.72
N VAL A 354 -1.80 2.21 0.28
CA VAL A 354 -1.40 2.35 1.69
C VAL A 354 -2.17 1.37 2.55
N GLY A 355 -1.51 0.78 3.54
CA GLY A 355 -2.20 -0.03 4.54
C GLY A 355 -3.04 0.85 5.45
N VAL A 356 -4.28 0.45 5.72
CA VAL A 356 -5.20 1.10 6.66
C VAL A 356 -5.92 0.05 7.50
N ILE A 357 -6.26 0.42 8.73
CA ILE A 357 -7.09 -0.41 9.59
C ILE A 357 -8.55 -0.03 9.35
N GLY A 358 -9.39 -0.99 8.99
CA GLY A 358 -10.82 -0.76 8.89
C GLY A 358 -11.50 -0.80 10.26
N SER A 359 -12.74 -0.33 10.33
CA SER A 359 -13.50 -0.28 11.58
C SER A 359 -13.83 -1.65 12.18
N ASN A 360 -13.83 -2.70 11.37
CA ASN A 360 -13.94 -4.07 11.83
C ASN A 360 -12.60 -4.67 12.32
N GLY A 361 -11.58 -3.83 12.45
CA GLY A 361 -10.21 -4.25 12.76
C GLY A 361 -9.50 -4.96 11.61
N GLY A 362 -10.11 -5.13 10.44
CA GLY A 362 -9.42 -5.73 9.29
C GLY A 362 -8.32 -4.82 8.77
N PHE A 363 -7.27 -5.39 8.18
CA PHE A 363 -6.24 -4.65 7.46
C PHE A 363 -6.61 -4.58 5.97
N TYR A 364 -6.48 -3.39 5.38
CA TYR A 364 -6.86 -3.11 3.99
C TYR A 364 -5.79 -2.29 3.28
N PHE A 365 -5.63 -2.52 1.98
CA PHE A 365 -4.98 -1.56 1.10
C PHE A 365 -6.00 -0.53 0.61
N PHE A 366 -5.70 0.74 0.85
CA PHE A 366 -6.43 1.90 0.39
C PHE A 366 -5.73 2.56 -0.80
N THR A 367 -6.51 2.99 -1.80
CA THR A 367 -6.07 3.97 -2.80
C THR A 367 -7.29 4.67 -3.39
N ASP A 368 -7.17 5.95 -3.70
CA ASP A 368 -8.19 6.71 -4.43
C ASP A 368 -7.93 6.68 -5.94
N HIS A 369 -8.99 6.85 -6.73
CA HIS A 369 -8.93 6.86 -8.18
C HIS A 369 -9.35 8.21 -8.73
N THR A 370 -8.60 8.72 -9.70
CA THR A 370 -8.94 9.92 -10.46
C THR A 370 -9.10 9.62 -11.95
N ASN A 371 -9.43 10.64 -12.74
CA ASN A 371 -9.49 10.53 -14.19
C ASN A 371 -8.07 10.42 -14.80
N THR A 372 -7.96 10.29 -16.12
CA THR A 372 -6.67 10.13 -16.81
C THR A 372 -5.83 11.41 -16.91
N SER A 373 -6.33 12.55 -16.44
CA SER A 373 -5.58 13.82 -16.39
C SER A 373 -4.57 13.80 -15.25
N SER A 374 -3.33 14.16 -15.55
CA SER A 374 -2.25 14.28 -14.56
C SER A 374 -2.43 15.47 -13.59
N THR A 375 -3.37 16.37 -13.84
CA THR A 375 -3.61 17.58 -13.02
C THR A 375 -4.94 17.55 -12.28
N SER A 376 -5.64 16.42 -12.29
CA SER A 376 -6.93 16.30 -11.63
C SER A 376 -6.79 16.34 -10.11
N THR A 377 -7.59 17.19 -9.46
CA THR A 377 -7.67 17.31 -8.00
C THR A 377 -8.93 16.68 -7.42
N THR A 378 -9.68 15.92 -8.23
CA THR A 378 -10.92 15.27 -7.82
C THR A 378 -10.84 13.77 -8.07
N MET A 379 -11.46 12.99 -7.19
CA MET A 379 -11.57 11.55 -7.33
C MET A 379 -12.89 11.16 -8.03
N THR A 380 -12.84 9.99 -8.63
CA THR A 380 -14.00 9.23 -9.14
C THR A 380 -14.54 8.27 -8.08
N GLY A 381 -13.68 7.87 -7.15
CA GLY A 381 -13.95 6.90 -6.10
C GLY A 381 -12.65 6.47 -5.41
N TYR A 382 -12.75 5.57 -4.45
CA TYR A 382 -11.58 4.95 -3.80
C TYR A 382 -11.84 3.47 -3.52
N THR A 383 -10.78 2.69 -3.35
CA THR A 383 -10.86 1.26 -3.11
C THR A 383 -10.34 0.90 -1.72
N LEU A 384 -10.97 -0.10 -1.13
CA LEU A 384 -10.46 -0.83 0.03
C LEU A 384 -10.37 -2.31 -0.35
N MET A 385 -9.15 -2.85 -0.37
CA MET A 385 -8.88 -4.27 -0.61
C MET A 385 -8.44 -4.92 0.68
N ASN A 386 -9.21 -5.88 1.19
CA ASN A 386 -8.83 -6.65 2.37
C ASN A 386 -7.55 -7.44 2.08
N THR A 387 -6.50 -7.22 2.87
CA THR A 387 -5.16 -7.77 2.60
C THR A 387 -5.08 -9.28 2.84
N ARG A 388 -6.04 -9.87 3.56
CA ARG A 388 -6.08 -11.31 3.82
C ARG A 388 -6.90 -12.09 2.80
N SER A 389 -8.11 -11.62 2.51
CA SER A 389 -9.06 -12.30 1.61
C SER A 389 -8.94 -11.88 0.15
N GLY A 390 -8.38 -10.70 -0.12
CA GLY A 390 -8.35 -10.09 -1.44
C GLY A 390 -9.68 -9.48 -1.89
N ASP A 391 -10.71 -9.51 -1.04
CA ASP A 391 -11.99 -8.88 -1.32
C ASP A 391 -11.81 -7.36 -1.45
N MET A 392 -12.28 -6.80 -2.56
CA MET A 392 -12.06 -5.42 -2.92
C MET A 392 -13.38 -4.70 -3.18
N THR A 393 -13.56 -3.54 -2.54
CA THR A 393 -14.75 -2.68 -2.71
C THR A 393 -14.34 -1.32 -3.23
N TYR A 394 -15.00 -0.84 -4.28
CA TYR A 394 -14.88 0.50 -4.84
C TYR A 394 -16.04 1.38 -4.40
N TYR A 395 -15.74 2.43 -3.66
CA TYR A 395 -16.70 3.41 -3.17
C TYR A 395 -16.73 4.60 -4.14
N LYS A 396 -17.88 4.84 -4.77
CA LYS A 396 -18.02 5.92 -5.75
C LYS A 396 -18.15 7.26 -5.05
N THR A 397 -17.28 8.21 -5.35
CA THR A 397 -17.28 9.56 -4.77
C THR A 397 -16.92 10.62 -5.83
N PRO A 398 -17.67 10.67 -6.96
CA PRO A 398 -17.35 11.58 -8.04
C PRO A 398 -17.38 13.04 -7.57
N GLY A 399 -16.30 13.76 -7.84
CA GLY A 399 -16.17 15.19 -7.53
C GLY A 399 -15.62 15.50 -6.15
N PHE A 400 -15.40 14.50 -5.29
CA PHE A 400 -14.70 14.68 -4.02
C PHE A 400 -13.23 14.98 -4.30
N LEU A 401 -12.55 15.72 -3.42
CA LEU A 401 -11.09 15.93 -3.51
C LEU A 401 -10.36 14.61 -3.45
N ASN A 402 -9.41 14.39 -4.36
CA ASN A 402 -8.48 13.26 -4.32
C ASN A 402 -7.33 13.52 -3.31
N GLY A 403 -6.44 12.55 -3.13
CA GLY A 403 -5.30 12.68 -2.22
C GLY A 403 -4.43 13.89 -2.55
N GLU A 404 -4.10 14.06 -3.84
CA GLU A 404 -3.32 15.18 -4.36
C GLU A 404 -4.00 16.54 -4.10
N GLY A 405 -5.30 16.66 -4.37
CA GLY A 405 -6.08 17.87 -4.09
C GLY A 405 -6.12 18.23 -2.60
N SER A 406 -6.07 17.22 -1.73
CA SER A 406 -6.06 17.39 -0.28
C SER A 406 -4.68 17.84 0.22
N MET A 407 -3.60 17.25 -0.29
CA MET A 407 -2.23 17.73 -0.06
C MET A 407 -2.08 19.20 -0.47
N ASN A 408 -2.57 19.55 -1.67
CA ASN A 408 -2.57 20.92 -2.17
C ASN A 408 -3.39 21.90 -1.27
N SER A 409 -4.44 21.43 -0.61
CA SER A 409 -5.22 22.24 0.34
C SER A 409 -4.40 22.56 1.58
N ILE A 410 -3.70 21.56 2.13
CA ILE A 410 -2.83 21.74 3.30
C ILE A 410 -1.60 22.58 2.96
N ASP A 411 -0.97 22.36 1.80
CA ASP A 411 0.17 23.17 1.34
C ASP A 411 -0.16 24.67 1.27
N LYS A 412 -1.40 25.03 0.91
CA LYS A 412 -1.87 26.42 0.95
C LYS A 412 -1.94 26.97 2.37
N LEU A 413 -2.40 26.16 3.34
CA LEU A 413 -2.45 26.55 4.75
C LEU A 413 -1.06 26.70 5.38
N LEU A 414 -0.05 25.96 4.89
CA LEU A 414 1.34 26.11 5.35
C LEU A 414 1.95 27.47 4.99
N GLY A 415 1.44 28.15 3.96
CA GLY A 415 1.88 29.49 3.56
C GLY A 415 3.38 29.53 3.26
N ALA A 416 4.12 30.40 3.97
CA ALA A 416 5.57 30.53 3.82
C ALA A 416 6.35 29.30 4.32
N ASN A 417 5.79 28.52 5.24
CA ASN A 417 6.48 27.35 5.83
C ASN A 417 6.68 26.20 4.83
N LYS A 418 5.99 26.24 3.68
CA LYS A 418 6.16 25.27 2.58
C LYS A 418 7.57 25.26 1.99
N SER A 419 8.43 26.23 2.31
CA SER A 419 9.85 26.18 1.94
C SER A 419 10.55 25.00 2.62
N ASN A 420 10.28 24.80 3.91
CA ASN A 420 10.94 23.81 4.77
C ASN A 420 10.10 22.56 5.02
N TRP A 421 8.78 22.66 4.90
CA TRP A 421 7.86 21.57 5.19
C TRP A 421 7.12 21.10 3.94
N ALA A 422 6.77 19.83 3.91
CA ALA A 422 6.02 19.20 2.82
C ALA A 422 4.90 18.33 3.39
N THR A 423 3.81 18.25 2.64
CA THR A 423 2.79 17.22 2.87
C THR A 423 3.34 15.84 2.50
N ALA A 424 2.92 14.83 3.24
CA ALA A 424 3.23 13.43 2.99
C ALA A 424 1.96 12.68 2.56
N GLN A 425 2.08 11.36 2.38
CA GLN A 425 1.01 10.46 1.95
C GLN A 425 -0.31 10.71 2.72
N PRO A 426 -1.39 11.13 2.05
CA PRO A 426 -2.68 11.36 2.68
C PRO A 426 -3.48 10.05 2.77
N ILE A 427 -4.29 9.91 3.82
CA ILE A 427 -5.18 8.74 4.01
C ILE A 427 -6.61 9.22 4.21
N LEU A 428 -7.56 8.65 3.47
CA LEU A 428 -8.98 8.97 3.61
C LEU A 428 -9.64 8.07 4.65
N TYR A 429 -10.35 8.67 5.59
CA TYR A 429 -11.14 7.99 6.60
C TYR A 429 -12.56 8.51 6.62
N ASN A 430 -13.52 7.66 6.98
CA ASN A 430 -14.86 8.13 7.33
C ASN A 430 -14.88 8.49 8.83
N LEU A 431 -14.71 9.78 9.13
CA LEU A 431 -14.66 10.33 10.49
C LEU A 431 -16.00 10.97 10.82
N TYR A 432 -16.69 10.45 11.84
CA TYR A 432 -18.02 10.93 12.24
C TYR A 432 -19.06 10.95 11.10
N GLY A 433 -18.91 10.12 10.06
CA GLY A 433 -19.79 10.12 8.89
C GLY A 433 -19.34 11.01 7.73
N VAL A 434 -18.19 11.68 7.85
CA VAL A 434 -17.62 12.59 6.86
C VAL A 434 -16.36 11.97 6.26
N ASP A 435 -16.33 11.82 4.94
CA ASP A 435 -15.13 11.36 4.23
C ASP A 435 -14.05 12.44 4.32
N THR A 436 -12.98 12.13 5.04
CA THR A 436 -12.01 13.09 5.55
C THR A 436 -10.59 12.59 5.32
N TRP A 437 -9.79 13.38 4.63
CA TRP A 437 -8.37 13.14 4.44
C TRP A 437 -7.58 13.59 5.66
N ILE A 438 -6.74 12.70 6.17
CA ILE A 438 -5.68 13.01 7.13
C ILE A 438 -4.37 13.12 6.35
N VAL A 439 -3.71 14.27 6.47
CA VAL A 439 -2.55 14.64 5.66
C VAL A 439 -1.40 15.01 6.61
N PRO A 440 -0.43 14.11 6.84
CA PRO A 440 0.74 14.44 7.63
C PRO A 440 1.61 15.50 6.94
N VAL A 441 2.26 16.34 7.75
CA VAL A 441 3.23 17.34 7.29
C VAL A 441 4.58 17.05 7.95
N VAL A 442 5.62 16.96 7.12
CA VAL A 442 6.96 16.58 7.53
C VAL A 442 7.99 17.65 7.13
N ASN A 443 9.15 17.62 7.77
CA ASN A 443 10.30 18.41 7.38
C ASN A 443 10.94 17.82 6.11
N LYS A 444 11.20 18.66 5.11
CA LYS A 444 11.79 18.23 3.83
C LYS A 444 13.22 17.71 3.94
N THR A 445 13.93 18.12 5.00
CA THR A 445 15.34 17.78 5.17
C THR A 445 15.52 16.36 5.66
N ASP A 446 14.76 15.97 6.68
CA ASP A 446 14.99 14.73 7.43
C ASP A 446 13.74 13.84 7.55
N GLY A 447 12.56 14.30 7.12
CA GLY A 447 11.31 13.55 7.23
C GLY A 447 10.64 13.58 8.60
N SER A 448 11.18 14.34 9.56
CA SER A 448 10.60 14.47 10.90
C SER A 448 9.18 15.04 10.84
N PHE A 449 8.31 14.57 11.74
CA PHE A 449 6.92 15.03 11.84
C PHE A 449 6.87 16.50 12.30
N VAL A 450 5.99 17.29 11.68
CA VAL A 450 5.81 18.71 12.01
C VAL A 450 4.38 18.99 12.46
N LYS A 451 3.39 18.66 11.62
CA LYS A 451 1.96 18.98 11.84
C LYS A 451 1.08 17.90 11.21
N LEU A 452 -0.20 17.92 11.57
CA LEU A 452 -1.23 17.10 10.96
C LEU A 452 -2.30 17.99 10.31
N GLY A 453 -2.62 17.71 9.06
CA GLY A 453 -3.69 18.34 8.31
C GLY A 453 -4.93 17.45 8.24
N LEU A 454 -6.08 18.10 8.16
CA LEU A 454 -7.37 17.47 7.90
C LEU A 454 -8.04 18.19 6.74
N VAL A 455 -8.60 17.44 5.79
CA VAL A 455 -9.38 17.99 4.66
C VAL A 455 -10.63 17.16 4.43
N THR A 456 -11.82 17.75 4.57
CA THR A 456 -13.07 17.08 4.18
C THR A 456 -13.15 16.94 2.66
N ALA A 457 -13.45 15.75 2.16
CA ALA A 457 -13.33 15.45 0.75
C ALA A 457 -14.35 16.20 -0.12
N GLN A 458 -15.58 16.44 0.35
CA GLN A 458 -16.63 17.07 -0.48
C GLN A 458 -16.76 18.58 -0.22
N SER A 459 -16.86 19.05 1.03
CA SER A 459 -16.93 20.50 1.34
C SER A 459 -15.60 21.24 1.29
N LYS A 460 -14.47 20.51 1.25
CA LYS A 460 -13.11 21.06 1.15
C LYS A 460 -12.69 21.94 2.35
N TYR A 461 -13.39 21.82 3.48
CA TYR A 461 -12.93 22.38 4.75
C TYR A 461 -11.55 21.80 5.08
N SER A 462 -10.61 22.66 5.47
CA SER A 462 -9.26 22.25 5.83
C SER A 462 -8.75 22.95 7.09
N VAL A 463 -8.01 22.20 7.90
CA VAL A 463 -7.42 22.70 9.14
C VAL A 463 -6.07 22.01 9.39
N LEU A 464 -5.19 22.71 10.11
CA LEU A 464 -3.91 22.21 10.58
C LEU A 464 -3.89 22.21 12.11
N ALA A 465 -3.27 21.20 12.70
CA ALA A 465 -3.02 21.11 14.13
C ALA A 465 -1.65 20.48 14.41
N ASP A 466 -1.17 20.62 15.64
CA ASP A 466 0.13 20.10 16.05
C ASP A 466 0.10 18.61 16.40
N ASN A 467 -1.06 18.09 16.79
CA ASN A 467 -1.24 16.69 17.15
C ASN A 467 -2.64 16.18 16.81
N LYS A 468 -2.83 14.86 16.93
CA LYS A 468 -4.10 14.17 16.61
C LYS A 468 -5.28 14.65 17.46
N ALA A 469 -5.06 14.94 18.75
CA ALA A 469 -6.15 15.33 19.66
C ALA A 469 -6.71 16.70 19.25
N ASP A 470 -5.83 17.69 19.08
CA ASP A 470 -6.19 19.04 18.67
C ASP A 470 -6.87 19.04 17.28
N LEU A 471 -6.40 18.20 16.36
CA LEU A 471 -6.99 18.07 15.03
C LEU A 471 -8.44 17.55 15.09
N LEU A 472 -8.66 16.49 15.88
CA LEU A 472 -9.98 15.90 16.04
C LEU A 472 -10.93 16.82 16.80
N GLU A 473 -10.43 17.59 17.76
CA GLU A 473 -11.20 18.62 18.46
C GLU A 473 -11.64 19.75 17.52
N ALA A 474 -10.70 20.30 16.73
CA ALA A 474 -11.01 21.31 15.72
C ALA A 474 -12.03 20.80 14.70
N PHE A 475 -11.90 19.53 14.28
CA PHE A 475 -12.85 18.90 13.37
C PHE A 475 -14.25 18.76 13.97
N LYS A 476 -14.36 18.29 15.22
CA LYS A 476 -15.64 18.21 15.93
C LYS A 476 -16.32 19.57 16.03
N LYS A 477 -15.56 20.61 16.40
CA LYS A 477 -16.05 22.00 16.44
C LYS A 477 -16.58 22.43 15.08
N ALA A 478 -15.84 22.18 14.00
CA ALA A 478 -16.27 22.53 12.64
C ALA A 478 -17.57 21.81 12.19
N ILE A 479 -17.78 20.55 12.63
CA ILE A 479 -19.02 19.80 12.36
C ILE A 479 -20.21 20.42 13.10
N VAL A 480 -20.00 20.84 14.35
CA VAL A 480 -21.06 21.42 15.19
C VAL A 480 -21.41 22.83 14.73
N ASP A 481 -20.39 23.66 14.46
CA ASP A 481 -20.56 25.06 14.08
C ASP A 481 -21.09 25.22 12.63
N GLY A 482 -21.40 24.11 11.94
CA GLY A 482 -21.93 24.10 10.58
C GLY A 482 -20.93 24.54 9.51
N SER A 483 -19.63 24.67 9.85
CA SER A 483 -18.57 25.00 8.90
C SER A 483 -18.34 23.88 7.87
N ILE A 484 -18.77 22.67 8.21
CA ILE A 484 -18.82 21.51 7.33
C ILE A 484 -20.29 21.29 6.97
N ASN A 485 -20.62 21.43 5.69
CA ASN A 485 -21.98 21.22 5.22
C ASN A 485 -22.35 19.74 5.36
N GLN A 486 -23.06 19.36 6.42
CA GLN A 486 -23.45 17.96 6.67
C GLN A 486 -24.26 17.35 5.51
N ASN A 487 -25.07 18.16 4.80
CA ASN A 487 -25.80 17.71 3.59
C ASN A 487 -24.90 17.48 2.37
N SER A 488 -23.71 18.08 2.37
CA SER A 488 -22.74 18.07 1.28
C SER A 488 -21.49 17.27 1.63
N ASP A 489 -21.47 16.45 2.68
CA ASP A 489 -20.38 15.52 2.98
C ASP A 489 -20.90 14.14 3.43
N VAL A 490 -22.21 14.02 3.72
CA VAL A 490 -22.88 12.77 4.10
C VAL A 490 -23.70 12.27 2.91
N LYS A 491 -23.27 11.15 2.29
CA LYS A 491 -24.18 10.41 1.39
C LYS A 491 -25.20 9.68 2.25
N VAL A 492 -26.40 10.28 2.35
CA VAL A 492 -27.53 9.75 3.11
C VAL A 492 -27.91 8.35 2.61
N ASN A 493 -27.46 7.33 3.32
CA ASN A 493 -28.20 6.09 3.48
C ASN A 493 -28.45 5.94 4.98
N ASN A 494 -29.72 6.09 5.36
CA ASN A 494 -30.24 6.20 6.72
C ASN A 494 -29.56 5.25 7.72
N ASN A 495 -28.84 5.84 8.68
CA ASN A 495 -28.71 5.40 10.09
C ASN A 495 -27.75 6.28 10.92
N LEU A 496 -27.38 7.49 10.46
CA LEU A 496 -26.86 8.54 11.33
C LEU A 496 -28.04 9.27 11.98
N GLN A 497 -28.64 8.66 13.02
CA GLN A 497 -29.23 9.50 14.05
C GLN A 497 -28.08 9.95 14.95
N LEU A 498 -27.36 10.99 14.53
CA LEU A 498 -26.71 11.86 15.52
C LEU A 498 -27.84 12.36 16.41
N LYS A 499 -27.95 11.82 17.62
CA LYS A 499 -29.08 12.14 18.51
C LYS A 499 -28.93 13.60 18.91
N LYS A 500 -29.70 14.46 18.24
CA LYS A 500 -29.94 15.83 18.69
C LYS A 500 -30.64 15.72 20.03
N VAL A 501 -29.96 16.16 21.08
CA VAL A 501 -30.50 16.20 22.43
C VAL A 501 -30.86 17.64 22.72
N GLN A 502 -32.13 17.84 23.05
CA GLN A 502 -32.59 19.10 23.60
C GLN A 502 -32.59 18.98 25.13
N LYS A 503 -31.95 19.92 25.81
CA LYS A 503 -31.88 19.96 27.26
C LYS A 503 -32.24 21.34 27.77
N GLU A 504 -33.05 21.38 28.82
CA GLU A 504 -33.34 22.61 29.56
C GLU A 504 -32.74 22.50 30.95
N GLY A 505 -32.29 23.61 31.50
CA GLY A 505 -31.68 23.66 32.81
C GLY A 505 -31.29 25.07 33.21
N LYS A 506 -30.85 25.19 34.46
CA LYS A 506 -30.35 26.43 35.04
C LYS A 506 -28.83 26.47 34.93
N ILE A 507 -28.26 27.61 34.52
CA ILE A 507 -26.80 27.79 34.50
C ILE A 507 -26.28 27.73 35.93
N VAL A 508 -25.42 26.75 36.20
CA VAL A 508 -24.71 26.61 37.48
C VAL A 508 -23.44 27.46 37.48
N ARG A 509 -22.80 27.56 36.32
CA ARG A 509 -21.59 28.36 36.12
C ARG A 509 -21.42 28.68 34.64
N ILE A 510 -21.05 29.91 34.30
CA ILE A 510 -20.60 30.31 32.96
C ILE A 510 -19.26 31.06 33.03
N ASN A 511 -18.35 30.77 32.09
CA ASN A 511 -17.11 31.54 31.91
C ASN A 511 -16.90 31.82 30.41
N GLU A 512 -16.34 32.98 30.09
CA GLU A 512 -15.91 33.32 28.73
C GLU A 512 -14.41 33.05 28.53
N VAL A 513 -14.04 32.64 27.32
CA VAL A 513 -12.65 32.48 26.87
C VAL A 513 -12.54 33.02 25.46
N VAL A 514 -11.44 33.74 25.18
CA VAL A 514 -11.10 34.19 23.82
C VAL A 514 -10.16 33.16 23.20
N GLU A 515 -10.65 32.44 22.18
CA GLU A 515 -9.91 31.40 21.46
C GLU A 515 -9.79 31.80 19.99
N SER A 516 -8.56 31.96 19.49
CA SER A 516 -8.28 32.29 18.08
C SER A 516 -9.07 33.51 17.55
N GLY A 517 -9.29 34.53 18.40
CA GLY A 517 -10.02 35.76 18.06
C GLY A 517 -11.55 35.64 18.11
N LYS A 518 -12.10 34.49 18.52
CA LYS A 518 -13.52 34.28 18.79
C LYS A 518 -13.79 34.21 20.29
N THR A 519 -14.94 34.74 20.72
CA THR A 519 -15.39 34.64 22.12
C THR A 519 -16.28 33.41 22.27
N VAL A 520 -15.85 32.49 23.13
CA VAL A 520 -16.53 31.22 23.41
C VAL A 520 -16.92 31.17 24.88
N PHE A 521 -18.12 30.68 25.18
CA PHE A 521 -18.66 30.56 26.53
C PHE A 521 -18.72 29.09 26.94
N TYR A 522 -18.12 28.77 28.09
CA TYR A 522 -18.20 27.46 28.70
C TYR A 522 -19.16 27.49 29.88
N LEU A 523 -20.19 26.65 29.86
CA LEU A 523 -21.23 26.64 30.88
C LEU A 523 -21.54 25.23 31.42
N LYS A 524 -21.97 25.16 32.67
CA LYS A 524 -22.53 23.97 33.30
C LYS A 524 -24.00 24.21 33.62
N ILE A 525 -24.84 23.19 33.46
CA ILE A 525 -26.25 23.23 33.85
C ILE A 525 -26.54 22.21 34.95
N ASP A 526 -27.57 22.49 35.74
CA ASP A 526 -28.01 21.64 36.85
C ASP A 526 -28.57 20.28 36.40
N THR A 527 -29.20 20.21 35.24
CA THR A 527 -29.78 18.97 34.69
C THR A 527 -28.77 18.03 34.02
N GLU A 528 -27.49 18.41 33.95
CA GLU A 528 -26.40 17.63 33.34
C GLU A 528 -25.03 18.01 33.95
N SER A 529 -24.80 17.62 35.21
CA SER A 529 -23.64 18.08 36.01
C SER A 529 -22.26 17.60 35.53
N ASN A 530 -22.22 16.52 34.76
CA ASN A 530 -20.98 15.87 34.31
C ASN A 530 -20.45 16.42 32.96
N SER A 531 -21.22 17.29 32.31
CA SER A 531 -20.87 17.87 31.02
C SER A 531 -20.57 19.36 31.15
N ILE A 532 -19.63 19.84 30.33
CA ILE A 532 -19.38 21.28 30.12
C ILE A 532 -19.92 21.60 28.74
N PHE A 533 -20.81 22.57 28.61
CA PHE A 533 -21.34 23.01 27.33
C PHE A 533 -20.52 24.17 26.79
N MET A 534 -20.23 24.16 25.50
CA MET A 534 -19.48 25.21 24.81
C MET A 534 -20.40 25.91 23.83
N VAL A 535 -20.58 27.23 23.97
CA VAL A 535 -21.45 28.07 23.14
C VAL A 535 -20.59 29.16 22.49
N ASP A 536 -20.50 29.18 21.17
CA ASP A 536 -19.91 30.30 20.44
C ASP A 536 -20.92 31.46 20.38
N LYS A 537 -20.45 32.71 20.51
CA LYS A 537 -21.29 33.92 20.38
C LYS A 537 -22.10 33.94 19.07
N GLY A 538 -21.58 33.34 18.01
CA GLY A 538 -22.25 33.21 16.71
C GLY A 538 -23.46 32.28 16.71
N VAL A 539 -23.59 31.37 17.69
CA VAL A 539 -24.77 30.49 17.84
C VAL A 539 -25.98 31.30 18.30
N ASN A 540 -25.81 32.13 19.33
CA ASN A 540 -26.80 33.11 19.75
C ASN A 540 -26.10 34.23 20.54
N ALA A 541 -26.29 35.49 20.15
CA ALA A 541 -25.69 36.64 20.80
C ALA A 541 -26.14 36.84 22.26
N ASP A 542 -27.31 36.32 22.64
CA ASP A 542 -27.86 36.42 24.00
C ASP A 542 -26.99 35.71 25.06
N ILE A 543 -26.12 34.78 24.65
CA ILE A 543 -25.17 34.12 25.55
C ILE A 543 -24.27 35.12 26.30
N VAL A 544 -23.98 36.28 25.68
CA VAL A 544 -23.16 37.33 26.28
C VAL A 544 -23.85 37.97 27.49
N LEU A 545 -25.18 37.87 27.57
CA LEU A 545 -25.97 38.40 28.68
C LEU A 545 -26.27 37.35 29.76
N ALA A 546 -26.02 36.07 29.47
CA ALA A 546 -26.33 34.97 30.36
C ALA A 546 -25.45 34.98 31.62
N ARG A 547 -26.05 34.65 32.76
CA ARG A 547 -25.41 34.63 34.08
C ARG A 547 -25.71 33.34 34.83
N ASP A 548 -24.93 33.11 35.88
CA ASP A 548 -25.20 32.06 36.85
C ASP A 548 -26.62 32.24 37.40
N GLY A 549 -27.44 31.20 37.29
CA GLY A 549 -28.82 31.18 37.71
C GLY A 549 -29.86 31.42 36.62
N ASP A 550 -29.47 31.71 35.38
CA ASP A 550 -30.43 31.87 34.29
C ASP A 550 -30.96 30.54 33.77
N ASN A 551 -32.22 30.53 33.33
CA ASN A 551 -32.82 29.38 32.67
C ASN A 551 -32.47 29.39 31.19
N ILE A 552 -32.02 28.24 30.69
CA ILE A 552 -31.64 28.10 29.29
C ILE A 552 -32.23 26.85 28.67
N LYS A 553 -32.32 26.86 27.35
CA LYS A 553 -32.54 25.68 26.52
C LYS A 553 -31.36 25.54 25.56
N LEU A 554 -30.83 24.32 25.49
CA LEU A 554 -29.72 23.91 24.65
C LEU A 554 -30.19 22.85 23.67
N GLU A 555 -29.75 22.93 22.43
CA GLU A 555 -29.71 21.80 21.50
C GLU A 555 -28.24 21.46 21.22
N TYR A 556 -27.88 20.19 21.27
CA TYR A 556 -26.54 19.71 20.92
C TYR A 556 -26.59 18.31 20.31
N VAL A 557 -25.50 17.96 19.63
CA VAL A 557 -25.30 16.61 19.11
C VAL A 557 -24.56 15.77 20.16
N SER A 558 -25.18 14.69 20.64
CA SER A 558 -24.53 13.78 21.57
C SER A 558 -23.51 12.90 20.85
N ILE A 559 -22.24 12.99 21.27
CA ILE A 559 -21.13 12.14 20.83
C ILE A 559 -20.63 11.38 22.06
N GLU A 560 -20.44 10.06 21.96
CA GLU A 560 -19.94 9.24 23.08
C GLU A 560 -18.56 9.73 23.56
N ASN A 561 -18.33 9.66 24.88
CA ASN A 561 -17.09 10.04 25.58
C ASN A 561 -16.66 11.52 25.51
N GLN A 562 -17.61 12.45 25.33
CA GLN A 562 -17.30 13.88 25.31
C GLN A 562 -17.56 14.58 26.66
N LYS A 563 -16.51 15.17 27.25
CA LYS A 563 -16.59 15.98 28.49
C LYS A 563 -17.03 17.43 28.24
N VAL A 564 -16.66 17.98 27.07
CA VAL A 564 -17.01 19.33 26.62
C VAL A 564 -17.86 19.24 25.37
N ILE A 565 -19.14 19.63 25.45
CA ILE A 565 -20.19 19.44 24.45
C ILE A 565 -20.49 20.76 23.76
N PRO A 566 -20.17 20.91 22.47
CA PRO A 566 -20.56 22.08 21.69
C PRO A 566 -22.07 22.15 21.49
N VAL A 567 -22.62 23.34 21.66
CA VAL A 567 -24.06 23.62 21.54
C VAL A 567 -24.37 24.13 20.14
N THR A 568 -25.37 23.52 19.49
CA THR A 568 -25.85 23.91 18.15
C THR A 568 -26.97 24.95 18.19
N GLU A 569 -27.72 25.02 19.30
CA GLU A 569 -28.73 26.06 19.52
C GLU A 569 -28.75 26.45 20.99
N PHE A 570 -28.75 27.75 21.27
CA PHE A 570 -28.85 28.32 22.61
C PHE A 570 -30.03 29.26 22.69
N ILE A 571 -30.87 29.11 23.71
CA ILE A 571 -31.97 30.02 24.01
C ILE A 571 -31.89 30.42 25.47
N LEU A 572 -31.69 31.71 25.73
CA LEU A 572 -31.83 32.30 27.06
C LEU A 572 -33.32 32.54 27.35
N LYS A 573 -33.84 31.91 28.40
CA LYS A 573 -35.21 32.15 28.86
C LYS A 573 -35.18 33.29 29.86
N LEU A 574 -35.31 34.52 29.36
CA LEU A 574 -35.49 35.70 30.20
C LEU A 574 -36.80 35.55 31.01
N GLN A 575 -36.71 35.77 32.32
CA GLN A 575 -37.88 35.84 33.22
C GLN A 575 -38.49 37.23 33.23
#